data_AF-A0A1Q3HRZ1-F1
#
_entry.id   AF-A0A1Q3HRZ1-F1
#
_cell.length_a   1.000
_cell.length_b   1.000
_cell.length_c   1.000
_cell.angle_alpha   90.00
_cell.angle_beta   90.00
_cell.angle_gamma   90.00
#
_symmetry.space_group_name_H-M   'P 1'
#
loop_
_entity.id
_entity.type
_entity.pdbx_description
1 polymer ?
#
loop_
_entity_poly.entity_id
_entity_poly.type
_entity_poly.pdbx_seq_one_letter_code
_entity_poly.pdbx_strand_id
1 'polypeptide(L)'
;MEELPERTRATIHLMLARIAELAALWPPDDARWNQLAYQDEQGLRFYAQGCCVQLSLDAESRRVVVRGIGRVLVRLPHELLGSNTGSEGSPAHQ
;
A
#
# COMPACT_ATOMS: atom_id res chain seq x y z
N MET A 1 -3.93 13.63 -16.72
CA MET A 1 -3.95 12.91 -15.45
C MET A 1 -4.08 11.44 -15.80
N GLU A 2 -3.03 10.65 -15.62
CA GLU A 2 -3.05 9.23 -16.01
C GLU A 2 -3.95 8.45 -15.05
N GLU A 3 -4.91 7.71 -15.57
CA GLU A 3 -5.84 6.94 -14.74
C GLU A 3 -5.12 5.73 -14.14
N LEU A 4 -5.46 5.37 -12.89
CA LEU A 4 -4.89 4.19 -12.25
C LEU A 4 -5.43 2.92 -12.93
N PRO A 5 -4.60 1.87 -13.10
CA PRO A 5 -5.07 0.58 -13.60
C PRO A 5 -6.26 0.06 -12.79
N GLU A 6 -7.21 -0.59 -13.46
CA GLU A 6 -8.47 -1.05 -12.84
C GLU A 6 -8.23 -1.90 -11.59
N ARG A 7 -7.29 -2.86 -11.67
CA ARG A 7 -6.91 -3.71 -10.53
C ARG A 7 -6.39 -2.91 -9.34
N THR A 8 -5.60 -1.87 -9.60
CA THR A 8 -5.08 -0.97 -8.56
C THR A 8 -6.21 -0.18 -7.93
N ARG A 9 -7.12 0.39 -8.73
CA ARG A 9 -8.32 1.08 -8.21
C ARG A 9 -9.16 0.15 -7.34
N ALA A 10 -9.47 -1.05 -7.82
CA ALA A 10 -10.27 -2.03 -7.08
C ALA A 10 -9.63 -2.39 -5.73
N THR A 11 -8.31 -2.58 -5.70
CA THR A 11 -7.57 -2.87 -4.46
C THR A 11 -7.62 -1.70 -3.49
N ILE A 12 -7.41 -0.47 -3.97
CA ILE A 12 -7.50 0.75 -3.15
C ILE A 12 -8.92 0.90 -2.59
N HIS A 13 -9.96 0.71 -3.42
CA HIS A 13 -11.36 0.80 -2.98
C HIS A 13 -11.68 -0.22 -1.88
N LEU A 14 -11.24 -1.47 -2.03
CA LEU A 14 -11.45 -2.51 -1.02
C LEU A 14 -10.81 -2.13 0.32
N MET A 15 -9.56 -1.66 0.27
CA MET A 15 -8.83 -1.22 1.46
C MET A 15 -9.51 -0.02 2.14
N LEU A 16 -9.93 0.98 1.36
CA LEU A 16 -10.64 2.15 1.87
C LEU A 16 -11.97 1.78 2.53
N ALA A 17 -12.74 0.89 1.91
CA ALA A 17 -14.01 0.41 2.47
C ALA A 17 -13.75 -0.28 3.82
N ARG A 18 -12.74 -1.15 3.89
CA ARG A 18 -12.38 -1.83 5.14
C ARG A 18 -11.95 -0.86 6.24
N ILE A 19 -11.13 0.13 5.91
CA ILE A 19 -10.69 1.14 6.89
C ILE A 19 -11.88 1.99 7.36
N ALA A 20 -12.80 2.34 6.46
CA ALA A 20 -14.01 3.10 6.80
C ALA A 20 -14.94 2.34 7.76
N GLU A 21 -15.15 1.04 7.54
CA GLU A 21 -15.90 0.19 8.47
C GLU A 21 -15.28 0.19 9.87
N LEU A 22 -13.95 0.09 9.95
CA LEU A 22 -13.23 0.00 11.21
C LEU A 22 -13.14 1.36 11.91
N ALA A 23 -13.11 2.47 11.17
CA ALA A 23 -13.12 3.82 11.74
C ALA A 23 -14.42 4.15 12.48
N ALA A 24 -15.51 3.44 12.18
CA ALA A 24 -16.75 3.55 12.95
C ALA A 24 -16.65 2.87 14.35
N LEU A 25 -15.69 1.96 14.51
CA LEU A 25 -15.54 1.08 15.68
C LEU A 25 -14.31 1.41 16.53
N TRP A 26 -13.21 1.81 15.90
CA TRP A 26 -11.91 1.97 16.54
C TRP A 26 -11.55 3.46 16.63
N PRO A 27 -11.12 3.94 17.81
CA PRO A 27 -10.63 5.30 17.92
C PRO A 27 -9.34 5.51 17.10
N PRO A 28 -8.99 6.76 16.72
CA PRO A 28 -7.83 7.01 15.86
C PRO A 28 -6.47 6.60 16.42
N ASP A 29 -6.33 6.55 17.74
CA ASP A 29 -5.11 6.17 18.47
C ASP A 29 -5.05 4.66 18.79
N ASP A 30 -6.00 3.88 18.29
CA ASP A 30 -6.04 2.44 18.53
C ASP A 30 -4.87 1.71 17.85
N ALA A 31 -4.08 0.98 18.64
CA ALA A 31 -2.91 0.26 18.15
C ALA A 31 -3.22 -0.80 17.07
N ARG A 32 -4.49 -1.24 16.94
CA ARG A 32 -4.93 -2.17 15.88
C ARG A 32 -4.77 -1.59 14.48
N TRP A 33 -4.70 -0.27 14.32
CA TRP A 33 -4.42 0.36 13.03
C TRP A 33 -3.10 -0.11 12.40
N ASN A 34 -2.10 -0.42 13.23
CA ASN A 34 -0.78 -0.90 12.77
C ASN A 34 -0.83 -2.23 12.00
N GLN A 35 -1.94 -2.99 12.09
CA GLN A 35 -2.15 -4.22 11.33
C GLN A 35 -2.65 -3.97 9.89
N LEU A 36 -3.15 -2.76 9.61
CA LEU A 36 -3.79 -2.40 8.34
C LEU A 36 -3.05 -1.31 7.59
N ALA A 37 -2.47 -0.38 8.33
CA ALA A 37 -1.83 0.80 7.80
C ALA A 37 -0.65 1.22 8.70
N TYR A 38 0.32 1.89 8.10
CA TYR A 38 1.34 2.59 8.84
C TYR A 38 0.74 3.87 9.43
N GLN A 39 0.98 4.12 10.72
CA GLN A 39 0.50 5.31 11.41
C GLN A 39 1.68 6.21 11.81
N ASP A 40 1.57 7.50 11.55
CA ASP A 40 2.47 8.54 12.05
C ASP A 40 1.74 9.85 12.34
N GLU A 41 2.52 10.90 12.65
CA GLU A 41 2.03 12.25 12.92
C GLU A 41 1.21 12.85 11.75
N GLN A 42 1.38 12.34 10.52
CA GLN A 42 0.64 12.78 9.34
C GLN A 42 -0.62 11.96 9.06
N GLY A 43 -0.92 10.96 9.89
CA GLY A 43 -2.11 10.10 9.79
C GLY A 43 -1.80 8.66 9.42
N LEU A 44 -2.69 8.04 8.66
CA LEU A 44 -2.58 6.65 8.22
C LEU A 44 -2.10 6.57 6.77
N ARG A 45 -1.28 5.57 6.47
CA ARG A 45 -0.82 5.26 5.12
C ARG A 45 -0.89 3.77 4.85
N PHE A 46 -1.43 3.39 3.70
CA PHE A 46 -1.33 2.01 3.23
C PHE A 46 -0.79 1.97 1.80
N TYR A 47 -0.20 0.83 1.45
CA TYR A 47 0.38 0.59 0.13
C TYR A 47 -0.42 -0.49 -0.60
N ALA A 48 -0.80 -0.20 -1.84
CA ALA A 48 -1.55 -1.13 -2.68
C ALA A 48 -1.05 -1.05 -4.13
N GLN A 49 -0.57 -2.17 -4.68
CA GLN A 49 -0.19 -2.30 -6.10
C GLN A 49 0.70 -1.14 -6.60
N GLY A 50 1.76 -0.83 -5.83
CA GLY A 50 2.70 0.26 -6.17
C GLY A 50 2.19 1.68 -5.93
N CYS A 51 1.06 1.85 -5.24
CA CYS A 51 0.55 3.15 -4.81
C CYS A 51 0.65 3.30 -3.29
N CYS A 52 0.85 4.53 -2.83
CA CYS A 52 0.70 4.96 -1.45
C CYS A 52 -0.59 5.78 -1.34
N VAL A 53 -1.42 5.44 -0.36
CA VAL A 53 -2.65 6.17 -0.05
C VAL A 53 -2.51 6.77 1.35
N GLN A 54 -2.59 8.09 1.44
CA GLN A 54 -2.56 8.82 2.70
C GLN A 54 -3.97 9.18 3.15
N LEU A 55 -4.24 8.95 4.43
CA LEU A 55 -5.54 9.09 5.06
C LEU A 55 -5.41 9.86 6.38
N SER A 56 -6.46 10.56 6.77
CA SER A 56 -6.66 10.98 8.16
C SER A 56 -7.97 10.42 8.71
N LEU A 57 -7.96 10.04 9.97
CA LEU A 57 -9.16 9.66 10.72
C LEU A 57 -9.71 10.91 11.41
N ASP A 58 -10.95 11.26 11.10
CA ASP A 58 -11.67 12.31 11.81
C ASP A 58 -12.39 11.69 13.00
N ALA A 59 -11.93 12.05 14.21
CA ALA A 59 -12.47 11.54 15.47
C ALA A 59 -13.90 12.01 15.73
N GLU A 60 -14.24 13.23 15.32
CA GLU A 60 -15.55 13.83 15.61
C GLU A 60 -16.61 13.23 14.70
N SER A 61 -16.31 13.12 13.40
CA SER A 61 -17.27 12.58 12.43
C SER A 61 -17.18 11.07 12.24
N ARG A 62 -16.18 10.40 12.84
CA ARG A 62 -15.85 8.97 12.64
C ARG A 62 -15.70 8.62 11.16
N ARG A 63 -15.01 9.47 10.40
CA ARG A 63 -14.82 9.32 8.95
C ARG A 63 -13.36 9.17 8.60
N VAL A 64 -13.13 8.50 7.47
CA VAL A 64 -11.84 8.42 6.80
C VAL A 64 -11.81 9.50 5.72
N VAL A 65 -10.77 10.34 5.74
CA VAL A 65 -10.54 11.34 4.70
C VAL A 65 -9.29 10.97 3.92
N VAL A 66 -9.45 10.75 2.61
CA VAL A 66 -8.31 10.54 1.71
C VAL A 66 -7.62 11.88 1.46
N ARG A 67 -6.34 11.97 1.80
CA ARG A 67 -5.52 13.18 1.62
C ARG A 67 -4.74 13.16 0.31
N GLY A 68 -4.33 11.99 -0.15
CA GLY A 68 -3.61 11.84 -1.39
C GLY A 68 -3.45 10.38 -1.81
N ILE A 69 -3.35 10.17 -3.12
CA ILE A 69 -3.00 8.90 -3.73
C ILE A 69 -1.84 9.17 -4.68
N GLY A 70 -0.71 8.49 -4.48
CA GLY A 70 0.49 8.65 -5.31
C GLY A 70 1.07 7.31 -5.72
N ARG A 71 1.71 7.26 -6.90
CA ARG A 71 2.52 6.10 -7.30
C ARG A 71 3.85 6.13 -6.57
N VAL A 72 4.28 4.98 -6.07
CA VAL A 72 5.58 4.78 -5.45
C VAL A 72 6.55 4.27 -6.50
N LEU A 73 7.59 5.04 -6.75
CA LEU A 73 8.69 4.66 -7.64
C LEU A 73 9.93 4.42 -6.80
N VAL A 74 10.35 3.16 -6.72
CA VAL A 74 11.59 2.77 -6.04
C VAL A 74 12.68 2.66 -7.08
N ARG A 75 13.72 3.50 -6.98
CA ARG A 75 14.96 3.30 -7.74
C ARG A 75 15.83 2.34 -6.95
N LEU A 76 15.96 1.11 -7.45
CA LEU A 76 16.87 0.15 -6.88
C LEU A 76 18.31 0.43 -7.37
N PRO A 77 19.31 0.42 -6.49
CA PRO A 77 20.72 0.42 -6.88
C PRO A 77 21.00 -0.72 -7.85
N HIS A 78 21.88 -0.50 -8.82
CA HIS A 78 22.25 -1.49 -9.83
C HIS A 78 22.82 -2.77 -9.20
N GLU A 79 23.44 -2.65 -8.04
CA GLU A 79 24.05 -3.74 -7.28
C GLU A 79 23.00 -4.70 -6.67
N LEU A 80 21.74 -4.25 -6.52
CA LEU A 80 20.64 -5.07 -5.99
C LEU A 80 19.79 -5.71 -7.11
N LEU A 81 20.00 -5.31 -8.36
CA LEU A 81 19.39 -5.92 -9.55
C LEU A 81 20.23 -7.13 -9.94
N GLY A 82 20.08 -8.23 -9.18
CA GLY A 82 20.89 -9.43 -9.30
C GLY A 82 21.21 -9.82 -10.74
N SER A 83 22.48 -10.14 -10.98
CA SER A 83 22.99 -10.69 -12.23
C SER A 83 22.23 -11.96 -12.59
N ASN A 84 21.29 -11.86 -13.52
CA ASN A 84 20.80 -13.00 -14.30
C ASN A 84 21.93 -13.52 -15.21
N THR A 85 23.02 -14.01 -14.63
CA THR A 85 23.90 -14.94 -15.34
C THR A 85 23.28 -16.32 -15.16
N GLY A 86 22.56 -16.74 -16.20
CA GLY A 86 22.02 -18.08 -16.32
C GLY A 86 23.10 -19.13 -16.08
N SER A 87 22.82 -20.06 -15.19
CA SER A 87 23.29 -21.44 -15.33
C SER A 87 22.14 -22.23 -15.93
N GLU A 88 21.97 -22.11 -17.25
CA GLU A 88 21.44 -23.22 -18.04
C GLU A 88 22.50 -24.34 -17.97
N GLY A 89 22.32 -25.24 -17.01
CA GLY A 89 23.16 -26.42 -16.82
C GLY A 89 22.30 -27.68 -16.82
N SER A 90 21.85 -28.10 -17.99
CA SER A 90 21.49 -29.49 -18.31
C SER A 90 21.57 -29.66 -19.83
N PRO A 91 22.00 -30.81 -20.38
CA PRO A 91 21.97 -32.15 -19.79
C PRO A 91 23.31 -32.93 -19.89
N ALA A 92 23.52 -33.92 -19.02
CA ALA A 92 24.43 -35.02 -19.31
C ALA A 92 23.61 -36.31 -19.37
N HIS A 93 23.38 -36.76 -20.61
CA HIS A 93 23.07 -38.15 -20.92
C HIS A 93 24.11 -39.07 -20.28
N GLN A 94 23.63 -40.12 -19.59
CA GLN A 94 24.23 -41.45 -19.60
C GLN A 94 23.20 -42.48 -19.14
#